data_AF-A0A075JYI2-F1
#
_entry.id   AF-A0A075JYI2-F1
#
_cell.length_a   1.000
_cell.length_b   1.000
_cell.length_c   1.000
_cell.angle_alpha   90.00
_cell.angle_beta   90.00
_cell.angle_gamma   90.00
#
_symmetry.space_group_name_H-M   'P 1'
#
loop_
_entity.id
_entity.type
_entity.pdbx_description
1 polymer ?
#
loop_
_entity_poly.entity_id
_entity_poly.type
_entity_poly.pdbx_seq_one_letter_code
_entity_poly.pdbx_strand_id
1 'polypeptide(L)'
;MGIYIGLDIIPNYIDQDDWENVFEETLQLIRAYPFATLITENMGDYQRIVLDRTEEQCVNRFSGKEMYWKLNGDLESKETGESFTLLSNLARYKGLKGERLKEDILQYYVEDKGNGAREVFYSKTQGKDYHTYLLAIASLIESRFPKYACVYGDITKEQAQKAVNWANSILDKPIDLPVRVNPTRLLERLEVISIEEKRLEALYDLSIGANDGVDGLVAKHFNINAVRNYFAKELQDFNSAAQLGAELIIIRCLNARVPLEILTDICCFDSEGPRFNSTDFAKGICSSWVFIETEIRGYMDALKKVPDSPETVEAQFGNIFLDMGYMGRRTRRYIPKAKVLKVLKEKFHDFEEIEETINTCYQKNVVMLEANGEKLRKIEEELSDKTDRKIISSYDELIFWDGKTVINEDIQKVIVTISKKVNNILSQKDNQTTQLLEEIKKSGQLMTLTGKLIQSHQLVLTRMAWNWIEKNNNKNLMKIVMLLSLLENSNDGLRYLYKAMLENKSLFRKYM
;
A
#
# COMPACT_ATOMS: atom_id res chain seq x y z
N MET A 1 5.68 -8.30 -5.14
CA MET A 1 5.36 -6.88 -4.89
C MET A 1 4.11 -6.80 -4.02
N GLY A 2 3.97 -5.77 -3.20
CA GLY A 2 2.88 -5.64 -2.24
C GLY A 2 3.02 -4.36 -1.43
N ILE A 3 1.98 -4.03 -0.67
CA ILE A 3 1.92 -2.86 0.21
C ILE A 3 1.94 -3.37 1.65
N TYR A 4 2.98 -3.03 2.39
CA TYR A 4 3.29 -3.67 3.67
C TYR A 4 3.09 -2.72 4.84
N ILE A 5 2.77 -3.31 6.00
CA ILE A 5 2.94 -2.70 7.31
C ILE A 5 3.76 -3.68 8.14
N GLY A 6 4.77 -3.15 8.83
CA GLY A 6 5.63 -3.87 9.75
C GLY A 6 5.73 -3.18 11.09
N LEU A 7 5.93 -3.99 12.13
CA LEU A 7 6.23 -3.54 13.47
C LEU A 7 7.32 -4.43 14.06
N ASP A 8 8.43 -3.79 14.42
CA ASP A 8 9.53 -4.42 15.13
C ASP A 8 9.61 -3.89 16.56
N ILE A 9 10.08 -4.73 17.48
CA ILE A 9 10.32 -4.36 18.89
C ILE A 9 11.68 -4.84 19.43
N ILE A 10 12.16 -4.25 20.52
CA ILE A 10 13.23 -4.79 21.36
C ILE A 10 12.60 -5.32 22.66
N PRO A 11 12.21 -6.60 22.71
CA PRO A 11 11.42 -7.15 23.82
C PRO A 11 12.19 -7.22 25.15
N ASN A 12 13.51 -7.03 25.13
CA ASN A 12 14.34 -7.04 26.35
C ASN A 12 14.23 -5.75 27.16
N TYR A 13 13.76 -4.65 26.56
CA TYR A 13 13.57 -3.35 27.21
C TYR A 13 12.10 -3.02 27.49
N ILE A 14 11.20 -3.95 27.22
CA ILE A 14 9.76 -3.80 27.44
C ILE A 14 9.38 -4.73 28.59
N ASP A 15 8.68 -4.19 29.58
CA ASP A 15 8.12 -4.98 30.67
C ASP A 15 6.85 -5.74 30.21
N GLN A 16 6.60 -6.92 30.79
CA GLN A 16 5.44 -7.73 30.42
C GLN A 16 4.12 -7.03 30.78
N ASP A 17 4.04 -6.36 31.93
CA ASP A 17 2.82 -5.69 32.38
C ASP A 17 2.52 -4.47 31.49
N ASP A 18 3.55 -3.72 31.10
CA ASP A 18 3.41 -2.61 30.15
C ASP A 18 2.95 -3.11 28.77
N TRP A 19 3.49 -4.23 28.30
CA TRP A 19 3.07 -4.84 27.03
C TRP A 19 1.61 -5.31 27.05
N GLU A 20 1.17 -5.93 28.15
CA GLU A 20 -0.24 -6.32 28.34
C GLU A 20 -1.18 -5.11 28.38
N ASN A 21 -0.78 -4.02 29.05
CA ASN A 21 -1.53 -2.77 29.05
C ASN A 21 -1.70 -2.21 27.62
N VAL A 22 -0.63 -2.21 26.82
CA VAL A 22 -0.70 -1.77 25.42
C VAL A 22 -1.53 -2.74 24.58
N PHE A 23 -1.45 -4.05 24.82
CA PHE A 23 -2.32 -5.04 24.18
C PHE A 23 -3.81 -4.72 24.41
N GLU A 24 -4.20 -4.39 25.63
CA GLU A 24 -5.57 -3.94 25.94
C GLU A 24 -5.97 -2.65 25.21
N GLU A 25 -5.06 -1.67 25.11
CA GLU A 25 -5.30 -0.48 24.27
C GLU A 25 -5.51 -0.87 22.79
N THR A 26 -4.77 -1.84 22.26
CA THR A 26 -4.99 -2.32 20.88
C THR A 26 -6.38 -2.95 20.71
N LEU A 27 -6.91 -3.63 21.73
CA LEU A 27 -8.26 -4.21 21.70
C LEU A 27 -9.34 -3.14 21.63
N GLN A 28 -9.12 -1.93 22.17
CA GLN A 28 -10.04 -0.80 22.00
C GLN A 28 -10.16 -0.43 20.52
N LEU A 29 -9.03 -0.33 19.81
CA LEU A 29 -9.00 -0.05 18.37
C LEU A 29 -9.62 -1.19 17.55
N ILE A 30 -9.35 -2.45 17.91
CA ILE A 30 -9.97 -3.63 17.28
C ILE A 30 -11.50 -3.61 17.41
N ARG A 31 -12.03 -3.16 18.55
CA ARG A 31 -13.47 -3.01 18.78
C ARG A 31 -14.08 -1.80 18.04
N ALA A 32 -13.30 -0.76 17.80
CA ALA A 32 -13.77 0.47 17.15
C ALA A 32 -13.92 0.39 15.62
N TYR A 33 -13.15 -0.45 14.93
CA TYR A 33 -13.22 -0.63 13.47
C TYR A 33 -13.65 -2.06 13.10
N PRO A 34 -14.46 -2.29 12.04
CA PRO A 34 -14.92 -3.60 11.59
C PRO A 34 -13.84 -4.52 11.01
N PHE A 35 -12.67 -4.64 11.67
CA PHE A 35 -11.65 -5.61 11.32
C PHE A 35 -12.22 -7.03 11.24
N ALA A 36 -11.69 -7.79 10.30
CA ALA A 36 -12.13 -9.13 10.00
C ALA A 36 -10.99 -10.13 10.02
N THR A 37 -11.30 -11.36 10.42
CA THR A 37 -10.36 -12.47 10.49
C THR A 37 -10.90 -13.64 9.68
N LEU A 38 -10.00 -14.40 9.05
CA LEU A 38 -10.35 -15.61 8.31
C LEU A 38 -10.33 -16.81 9.25
N ILE A 39 -11.50 -17.43 9.43
CA ILE A 39 -11.71 -18.61 10.27
C ILE A 39 -11.96 -19.81 9.37
N THR A 40 -11.23 -20.90 9.59
CA THR A 40 -11.52 -22.19 8.96
C THR A 40 -12.37 -23.03 9.90
N GLU A 41 -13.59 -23.34 9.48
CA GLU A 41 -14.51 -24.20 10.22
C GLU A 41 -14.57 -25.58 9.59
N ASN A 42 -14.40 -26.62 10.42
CA ASN A 42 -14.59 -27.99 10.00
C ASN A 42 -16.07 -28.39 10.19
N MET A 43 -16.75 -28.67 9.09
CA MET A 43 -18.16 -29.07 9.06
C MET A 43 -18.32 -30.58 8.93
N GLY A 44 -17.29 -31.35 9.29
CA GLY A 44 -17.21 -32.80 9.10
C GLY A 44 -16.78 -33.16 7.69
N ASP A 45 -17.71 -33.08 6.74
CA ASP A 45 -17.52 -33.53 5.35
C ASP A 45 -16.82 -32.50 4.45
N TYR A 46 -16.67 -31.27 4.92
CA TYR A 46 -16.06 -30.16 4.19
C TYR A 46 -15.50 -29.11 5.16
N GLN A 47 -14.62 -28.26 4.65
CA GLN A 47 -14.13 -27.10 5.38
C GLN A 47 -14.68 -25.84 4.71
N ARG A 48 -15.09 -24.87 5.52
CA ARG A 48 -15.45 -23.55 5.01
C ARG A 48 -14.56 -22.47 5.59
N ILE A 49 -14.31 -21.46 4.77
CA ILE A 49 -13.61 -20.24 5.18
C ILE A 49 -14.68 -19.18 5.44
N VAL A 50 -14.66 -18.63 6.65
CA VAL A 50 -15.57 -17.59 7.09
C VAL A 50 -14.78 -16.33 7.36
N LEU A 51 -15.21 -15.22 6.76
CA LEU A 51 -14.77 -13.89 7.14
C LEU A 51 -15.65 -13.41 8.30
N ASP A 52 -15.06 -13.24 9.47
CA ASP A 52 -15.79 -12.90 10.69
C ASP A 52 -15.15 -11.73 11.42
N ARG A 53 -15.89 -11.12 12.37
CA ARG A 53 -15.38 -10.00 13.16
C ARG A 53 -14.11 -10.44 13.90
N THR A 54 -13.07 -9.60 13.86
CA THR A 54 -11.88 -9.81 14.68
C THR A 54 -12.24 -9.52 16.13
N GLU A 55 -12.01 -10.52 16.97
CA GLU A 55 -12.16 -10.46 18.42
C GLU A 55 -10.88 -10.96 19.09
N GLU A 56 -10.78 -10.68 20.38
CA GLU A 56 -9.76 -11.29 21.23
C GLU A 56 -9.95 -12.81 21.26
N GLN A 57 -8.86 -13.54 21.07
CA GLN A 57 -8.81 -14.99 21.07
C GLN A 57 -7.91 -15.48 22.19
N CYS A 58 -8.19 -16.71 22.64
CA CYS A 58 -7.47 -17.38 23.69
C CYS A 58 -7.05 -18.77 23.22
N VAL A 59 -5.78 -19.11 23.38
CA VAL A 59 -5.29 -20.48 23.23
C VAL A 59 -4.68 -20.96 24.54
N ASN A 60 -5.11 -22.15 24.99
CA ASN A 60 -4.48 -22.84 26.11
C ASN A 60 -3.18 -23.50 25.62
N ARG A 61 -2.05 -23.13 26.22
CA ARG A 61 -0.74 -23.75 26.00
C ARG A 61 -0.23 -24.39 27.27
N PHE A 62 0.80 -25.23 27.13
CA PHE A 62 1.54 -25.79 28.27
C PHE A 62 2.11 -24.71 29.21
N SER A 63 2.43 -23.53 28.69
CA SER A 63 2.94 -22.38 29.44
C SER A 63 1.85 -21.47 30.03
N GLY A 64 0.57 -21.82 29.90
CA GLY A 64 -0.57 -21.01 30.34
C GLY A 64 -1.50 -20.56 29.21
N LYS A 65 -2.43 -19.67 29.56
CA LYS A 65 -3.39 -19.05 28.63
C LYS A 65 -2.69 -17.95 27.84
N GLU A 66 -2.76 -17.98 26.52
CA GLU A 66 -2.20 -16.94 25.65
C GLU A 66 -3.36 -16.19 24.98
N MET A 67 -3.46 -14.88 25.26
CA MET A 67 -4.40 -14.01 24.57
C MET A 67 -3.75 -13.43 23.32
N TYR A 68 -4.51 -13.33 22.23
CA TYR A 68 -4.05 -12.73 20.99
C TYR A 68 -5.22 -12.20 20.17
N TRP A 69 -4.95 -11.38 19.18
CA TRP A 69 -5.88 -11.15 18.08
C TRP A 69 -5.19 -11.42 16.75
N LYS A 70 -5.99 -11.78 15.74
CA LYS A 70 -5.55 -12.01 14.37
C LYS A 70 -6.50 -11.32 13.41
N LEU A 71 -5.98 -10.52 12.49
CA LEU A 71 -6.75 -9.84 11.45
C LEU A 71 -6.23 -10.19 10.05
N ASN A 72 -7.13 -10.10 9.08
CA ASN A 72 -6.90 -10.37 7.66
C ASN A 72 -7.50 -9.31 6.73
N GLY A 73 -8.38 -8.46 7.24
CA GLY A 73 -9.15 -7.52 6.41
C GLY A 73 -10.17 -6.75 7.24
N ASP A 74 -11.26 -6.36 6.60
CA ASP A 74 -12.41 -5.73 7.25
C ASP A 74 -13.75 -6.18 6.66
N LEU A 75 -14.83 -6.02 7.43
CA LEU A 75 -16.18 -6.42 7.05
C LEU A 75 -16.94 -5.37 6.23
N GLU A 76 -16.42 -4.14 6.15
CA GLU A 76 -17.06 -3.04 5.42
C GLU A 76 -16.77 -3.17 3.93
N SER A 77 -15.50 -3.25 3.56
CA SER A 77 -15.02 -3.54 2.20
C SER A 77 -15.10 -5.03 1.85
N LYS A 78 -15.10 -5.91 2.86
CA LYS A 78 -15.02 -7.38 2.69
C LYS A 78 -13.77 -7.82 1.89
N GLU A 79 -12.77 -6.96 1.84
CA GLU A 79 -11.47 -7.23 1.25
C GLU A 79 -10.51 -7.78 2.31
N THR A 80 -9.57 -8.59 1.84
CA THR A 80 -8.59 -9.26 2.71
C THR A 80 -7.20 -9.20 2.10
N GLY A 81 -6.17 -9.16 2.93
CA GLY A 81 -4.78 -9.40 2.56
C GLY A 81 -4.18 -10.54 3.37
N GLU A 82 -2.91 -10.38 3.75
CA GLU A 82 -2.20 -11.36 4.58
C GLU A 82 -2.62 -11.26 6.06
N SER A 83 -2.07 -12.11 6.93
CA SER A 83 -2.47 -12.19 8.34
C SER A 83 -1.57 -11.34 9.22
N PHE A 84 -2.16 -10.55 10.11
CA PHE A 84 -1.44 -9.83 11.16
C PHE A 84 -1.89 -10.37 12.52
N THR A 85 -0.95 -10.67 13.40
CA THR A 85 -1.22 -11.27 14.72
C THR A 85 -0.43 -10.55 15.78
N LEU A 86 -1.08 -10.19 16.89
CA LEU A 86 -0.44 -9.66 18.09
C LEU A 86 -0.71 -10.59 19.26
N LEU A 87 0.35 -10.96 19.97
CA LEU A 87 0.30 -11.83 21.15
C LEU A 87 0.45 -10.97 22.40
N SER A 88 -0.37 -11.22 23.42
CA SER A 88 -0.26 -10.59 24.75
C SER A 88 1.01 -11.00 25.52
N ASN A 89 1.61 -12.15 25.19
CA ASN A 89 2.79 -12.65 25.90
C ASN A 89 4.09 -12.20 25.20
N LEU A 90 4.83 -11.28 25.81
CA LEU A 90 6.07 -10.72 25.26
C LEU A 90 7.17 -11.76 25.11
N ALA A 91 7.17 -12.83 25.93
CA ALA A 91 8.16 -13.90 25.85
C ALA A 91 8.13 -14.64 24.50
N ARG A 92 7.04 -14.52 23.73
CA ARG A 92 6.91 -15.09 22.38
C ARG A 92 7.80 -14.39 21.37
N TYR A 93 8.14 -13.13 21.64
CA TYR A 93 9.04 -12.34 20.82
C TYR A 93 10.50 -12.44 21.30
N LYS A 94 10.77 -13.08 22.44
CA LYS A 94 12.13 -13.28 22.97
C LYS A 94 12.86 -14.38 22.18
N GLY A 95 13.71 -13.95 21.26
CA GLY A 95 14.74 -14.79 20.63
C GLY A 95 16.14 -14.26 20.91
N LEU A 96 17.12 -15.14 21.11
CA LEU A 96 18.54 -14.77 21.13
C LEU A 96 19.02 -14.46 19.72
N LYS A 97 19.57 -13.27 19.48
CA LYS A 97 20.61 -13.01 18.46
C LYS A 97 21.10 -11.57 18.63
N GLY A 98 22.15 -11.44 19.43
CA GLY A 98 22.88 -10.20 19.65
C GLY A 98 23.53 -10.20 21.04
N GLU A 99 24.86 -10.29 21.11
CA GLU A 99 25.62 -10.08 22.35
C GLU A 99 25.65 -8.60 22.77
N ARG A 100 25.24 -7.68 21.88
CA ARG A 100 25.14 -6.24 22.13
C ARG A 100 23.69 -5.80 22.17
N LEU A 101 23.22 -5.49 23.37
CA LEU A 101 21.94 -4.81 23.57
C LEU A 101 22.12 -3.32 23.22
N LYS A 102 21.30 -2.81 22.30
CA LYS A 102 21.20 -1.39 21.96
C LYS A 102 19.90 -0.86 22.55
N GLU A 103 19.97 0.28 23.24
CA GLU A 103 18.81 0.87 23.90
C GLU A 103 17.80 1.43 22.88
N ASP A 104 18.26 1.86 21.70
CA ASP A 104 17.40 2.43 20.67
C ASP A 104 17.33 1.50 19.45
N ILE A 105 16.12 1.12 19.06
CA ILE A 105 15.83 0.25 17.91
C ILE A 105 16.39 0.78 16.58
N LEU A 106 16.49 2.10 16.40
CA LEU A 106 17.07 2.69 15.20
C LEU A 106 18.55 2.36 15.05
N GLN A 107 19.28 2.19 16.16
CA GLN A 107 20.71 1.83 16.11
C GLN A 107 20.91 0.43 15.52
N TYR A 108 19.97 -0.51 15.77
CA TYR A 108 20.02 -1.82 15.13
C TYR A 108 19.87 -1.73 13.61
N TYR A 109 19.01 -0.85 13.10
CA TYR A 109 18.86 -0.68 11.65
C TYR A 109 20.10 -0.05 11.00
N VAL A 110 20.73 0.92 11.67
CA VAL A 110 21.93 1.60 11.16
C VAL A 110 23.16 0.70 11.20
N GLU A 111 23.42 0.03 12.31
CA GLU A 111 24.69 -0.69 12.52
C GLU A 111 24.61 -2.16 12.11
N ASP A 112 23.47 -2.82 12.37
CA ASP A 112 23.34 -4.28 12.33
C ASP A 112 22.30 -4.75 11.29
N LYS A 113 21.80 -3.85 10.44
CA LYS A 113 20.73 -4.10 9.44
C LYS A 113 19.47 -4.72 10.08
N GLY A 114 19.15 -4.31 11.30
CA GLY A 114 18.01 -4.80 12.07
C GLY A 114 18.27 -6.10 12.86
N ASN A 115 19.49 -6.66 12.83
CA ASN A 115 19.85 -7.83 13.64
C ASN A 115 19.89 -7.47 15.14
N GLY A 116 18.73 -7.53 15.78
CA GLY A 116 18.53 -7.22 17.20
C GLY A 116 17.09 -6.79 17.51
N ALA A 117 16.39 -6.29 16.50
CA ALA A 117 14.95 -6.09 16.55
C ALA A 117 14.19 -7.41 16.32
N ARG A 118 12.95 -7.47 16.81
CA ARG A 118 12.05 -8.62 16.71
C ARG A 118 10.77 -8.22 16.02
N GLU A 119 10.51 -8.89 14.90
CA GLU A 119 9.27 -8.72 14.16
C GLU A 119 8.08 -9.20 14.99
N VAL A 120 7.15 -8.28 15.24
CA VAL A 120 5.84 -8.57 15.83
C VAL A 120 4.91 -9.06 14.73
N PHE A 121 4.86 -8.29 13.64
CA PHE A 121 4.23 -8.68 12.39
C PHE A 121 4.85 -7.89 11.23
N TYR A 122 4.88 -8.51 10.06
CA TYR A 122 5.16 -7.86 8.79
C TYR A 122 4.44 -8.61 7.68
N SER A 123 3.51 -7.95 7.01
CA SER A 123 2.65 -8.61 6.03
C SER A 123 2.01 -7.61 5.08
N LYS A 124 1.47 -8.13 3.97
CA LYS A 124 0.83 -7.31 2.93
C LYS A 124 -0.61 -6.98 3.28
N THR A 125 -0.86 -5.69 3.38
CA THR A 125 -2.21 -5.13 3.38
C THR A 125 -2.80 -5.02 1.98
N GLN A 126 -1.93 -4.97 0.95
CA GLN A 126 -2.29 -4.66 -0.45
C GLN A 126 -2.94 -3.28 -0.64
N GLY A 127 -2.79 -2.38 0.33
CA GLY A 127 -3.36 -1.04 0.26
C GLY A 127 -4.87 -0.98 0.43
N LYS A 128 -5.50 -2.04 0.96
CA LYS A 128 -6.93 -2.07 1.23
C LYS A 128 -7.31 -1.19 2.42
N ASP A 129 -8.59 -0.88 2.58
CA ASP A 129 -9.11 0.12 3.53
C ASP A 129 -8.62 -0.08 4.98
N TYR A 130 -8.55 -1.33 5.45
CA TYR A 130 -8.05 -1.67 6.77
C TYR A 130 -6.57 -1.32 7.01
N HIS A 131 -5.79 -1.00 5.98
CA HIS A 131 -4.38 -0.58 6.07
C HIS A 131 -4.21 0.59 7.06
N THR A 132 -5.02 1.64 6.91
CA THR A 132 -4.90 2.86 7.75
C THR A 132 -5.17 2.54 9.22
N TYR A 133 -6.14 1.69 9.49
CA TYR A 133 -6.54 1.32 10.84
C TYR A 133 -5.54 0.35 11.48
N LEU A 134 -4.93 -0.53 10.69
CA LEU A 134 -3.82 -1.36 11.14
C LEU A 134 -2.57 -0.52 11.44
N LEU A 135 -2.27 0.49 10.61
CA LEU A 135 -1.21 1.45 10.87
C LEU A 135 -1.43 2.19 12.19
N ALA A 136 -2.67 2.47 12.56
CA ALA A 136 -3.00 3.11 13.83
C ALA A 136 -2.64 2.21 15.03
N ILE A 137 -2.88 0.91 14.93
CA ILE A 137 -2.46 -0.08 15.95
C ILE A 137 -0.92 -0.13 16.06
N ALA A 138 -0.23 -0.17 14.93
CA ALA A 138 1.24 -0.18 14.91
C ALA A 138 1.81 1.13 15.51
N SER A 139 1.22 2.28 15.15
CA SER A 139 1.60 3.61 15.66
C SER A 139 1.35 3.76 17.16
N LEU A 140 0.26 3.17 17.68
CA LEU A 140 -0.01 3.08 19.11
C LEU A 140 1.15 2.39 19.83
N ILE A 141 1.56 1.21 19.36
CA ILE A 141 2.62 0.42 20.00
C ILE A 141 3.95 1.21 19.97
N GLU A 142 4.31 1.82 18.84
CA GLU A 142 5.51 2.67 18.78
C GLU A 142 5.42 3.88 19.70
N SER A 143 4.26 4.55 19.77
CA SER A 143 4.09 5.71 20.64
C SER A 143 4.21 5.37 22.13
N ARG A 144 3.84 4.14 22.53
CA ARG A 144 3.99 3.66 23.92
C ARG A 144 5.41 3.20 24.22
N PHE A 145 6.14 2.73 23.22
CA PHE A 145 7.53 2.26 23.34
C PHE A 145 8.48 2.95 22.34
N PRO A 146 8.65 4.29 22.39
CA PRO A 146 9.26 5.06 21.31
C PRO A 146 10.71 4.69 20.98
N LYS A 147 11.49 4.20 21.96
CA LYS A 147 12.86 3.70 21.73
C LYS A 147 12.92 2.22 21.37
N TYR A 148 11.89 1.45 21.71
CA TYR A 148 11.92 -0.01 21.69
C TYR A 148 10.96 -0.62 20.69
N ALA A 149 10.21 0.20 19.94
CA ALA A 149 9.32 -0.22 18.87
C ALA A 149 9.53 0.66 17.64
N CYS A 150 9.34 0.08 16.46
CA CYS A 150 9.53 0.78 15.20
C CYS A 150 8.54 0.27 14.15
N VAL A 151 7.70 1.17 13.64
CA VAL A 151 6.81 0.95 12.51
C VAL A 151 7.55 1.18 11.21
N TYR A 152 7.31 0.31 10.23
CA TYR A 152 7.90 0.38 8.90
C TYR A 152 6.95 -0.17 7.83
N GLY A 153 7.31 -0.01 6.56
CA GLY A 153 6.50 -0.44 5.42
C GLY A 153 6.22 0.70 4.44
N ASP A 154 5.22 0.50 3.59
CA ASP A 154 4.80 1.47 2.57
C ASP A 154 3.80 2.45 3.18
N ILE A 155 4.33 3.48 3.85
CA ILE A 155 3.54 4.41 4.65
C ILE A 155 3.94 5.85 4.29
N THR A 156 2.95 6.68 3.95
CA THR A 156 3.11 8.13 3.85
C THR A 156 2.86 8.83 5.19
N LYS A 157 3.33 10.06 5.31
CA LYS A 157 3.08 10.89 6.50
C LYS A 157 1.59 11.18 6.69
N GLU A 158 0.87 11.41 5.60
CA GLU A 158 -0.57 11.72 5.63
C GLU A 158 -1.41 10.51 6.03
N GLN A 159 -1.04 9.31 5.57
CA GLN A 159 -1.65 8.05 6.04
C GLN A 159 -1.41 7.85 7.54
N ALA A 160 -0.18 8.07 8.02
CA ALA A 160 0.14 7.97 9.44
C ALA A 160 -0.62 9.02 10.27
N GLN A 161 -0.79 10.24 9.74
CA GLN A 161 -1.57 11.27 10.40
C GLN A 161 -3.05 10.91 10.49
N LYS A 162 -3.63 10.35 9.41
CA LYS A 162 -5.01 9.85 9.40
C LYS A 162 -5.21 8.72 10.40
N ALA A 163 -4.27 7.77 10.45
CA ALA A 163 -4.26 6.67 11.40
C ALA A 163 -4.19 7.14 12.86
N VAL A 164 -3.26 8.06 13.17
CA VAL A 164 -3.09 8.65 14.51
C VAL A 164 -4.31 9.48 14.92
N ASN A 165 -4.86 10.29 14.02
CA ASN A 165 -6.08 11.07 14.30
C ASN A 165 -7.26 10.16 14.64
N TRP A 166 -7.41 9.05 13.90
CA TRP A 166 -8.43 8.06 14.20
C TRP A 166 -8.21 7.39 15.56
N ALA A 167 -6.99 6.91 15.86
CA ALA A 167 -6.69 6.31 17.17
C ALA A 167 -6.94 7.29 18.33
N ASN A 168 -6.51 8.55 18.18
CA ASN A 168 -6.70 9.60 19.20
C ASN A 168 -8.17 9.99 19.41
N SER A 169 -9.07 9.63 18.51
CA SER A 169 -10.52 9.78 18.72
C SER A 169 -11.14 8.70 19.61
N ILE A 170 -10.39 7.63 19.89
CA ILE A 170 -10.84 6.45 20.63
C ILE A 170 -10.08 6.28 21.94
N LEU A 171 -8.75 6.47 21.92
CA LEU A 171 -7.87 6.23 23.06
C LEU A 171 -7.93 7.37 24.08
N ASP A 172 -7.86 7.03 25.36
CA ASP A 172 -7.82 8.01 26.46
C ASP A 172 -6.55 8.86 26.45
N LYS A 173 -5.41 8.24 26.10
CA LYS A 173 -4.11 8.90 26.00
C LYS A 173 -3.74 9.05 24.52
N PRO A 174 -3.46 10.27 24.04
CA PRO A 174 -3.08 10.44 22.64
C PRO A 174 -1.76 9.72 22.33
N ILE A 175 -1.62 9.36 21.06
CA ILE A 175 -0.43 8.78 20.46
C ILE A 175 0.17 9.75 19.44
N ASP A 176 1.47 9.60 19.22
CA ASP A 176 2.24 10.37 18.26
C ASP A 176 2.35 9.67 16.89
N LEU A 177 2.78 10.43 15.88
CA LEU A 177 3.26 9.87 14.61
C LEU A 177 4.48 8.96 14.83
N PRO A 178 4.59 7.84 14.09
CA PRO A 178 5.81 7.05 14.01
C PRO A 178 7.02 7.91 13.66
N VAL A 179 8.18 7.64 14.26
CA VAL A 179 9.38 8.45 14.10
C VAL A 179 9.83 8.51 12.63
N ARG A 180 9.70 7.40 11.89
CA ARG A 180 10.21 7.26 10.53
C ARG A 180 9.41 8.07 9.50
N VAL A 181 8.18 8.45 9.80
CA VAL A 181 7.37 9.37 8.96
C VAL A 181 7.58 10.85 9.32
N ASN A 182 8.39 11.14 10.34
CA ASN A 182 8.69 12.49 10.80
C ASN A 182 10.21 12.75 10.73
N PRO A 183 10.71 13.24 9.57
CA PRO A 183 12.14 13.44 9.36
C PRO A 183 12.83 14.31 10.42
N THR A 184 12.13 15.29 11.00
CA THR A 184 12.70 16.13 12.06
C THR A 184 12.95 15.33 13.33
N ARG A 185 11.95 14.58 13.83
CA ARG A 185 12.10 13.72 15.02
C ARG A 185 13.09 12.57 14.78
N LEU A 186 13.13 12.05 13.56
CA LEU A 186 14.10 11.04 13.17
C LEU A 186 15.52 11.60 13.23
N LEU A 187 15.76 12.79 12.67
CA LEU A 187 17.06 13.45 12.73
C LEU A 187 17.52 13.68 14.17
N GLU A 188 16.64 14.13 15.07
CA GLU A 188 16.92 14.29 16.50
C GLU A 188 17.42 12.98 17.14
N ARG A 189 16.79 11.84 16.84
CA ARG A 189 17.24 10.53 17.33
C ARG A 189 18.57 10.07 16.72
N LEU A 190 18.88 10.52 15.51
CA LEU A 190 20.12 10.18 14.81
C LEU A 190 21.31 11.07 15.19
N GLU A 191 21.13 12.07 16.07
CA GLU A 191 22.23 12.93 16.55
C GLU A 191 23.36 12.15 17.26
N VAL A 192 23.06 10.94 17.75
CA VAL A 192 24.06 10.02 18.29
C VAL A 192 25.15 9.63 17.27
N ILE A 193 24.87 9.74 15.96
CA ILE A 193 25.81 9.49 14.88
C ILE A 193 26.66 10.75 14.65
N SER A 194 27.88 10.77 15.19
CA SER A 194 28.75 11.95 15.13
C SER A 194 29.20 12.32 13.70
N ILE A 195 29.33 11.35 12.80
CA ILE A 195 29.74 11.57 11.41
C ILE A 195 28.53 12.03 10.58
N GLU A 196 28.52 13.29 10.14
CA GLU A 196 27.39 13.89 9.41
C GLU A 196 27.01 13.13 8.13
N GLU A 197 27.98 12.65 7.36
CA GLU A 197 27.74 11.86 6.15
C GLU A 197 26.93 10.58 6.46
N LYS A 198 27.35 9.82 7.49
CA LYS A 198 26.65 8.62 7.93
C LYS A 198 25.28 8.94 8.53
N ARG A 199 25.14 10.09 9.17
CA ARG A 199 23.85 10.56 9.71
C ARG A 199 22.89 10.91 8.58
N LEU A 200 23.38 11.51 7.50
CA LEU A 200 22.60 11.81 6.30
C LEU A 200 22.15 10.52 5.59
N GLU A 201 23.07 9.56 5.44
CA GLU A 201 22.80 8.20 4.93
C GLU A 201 21.69 7.54 5.76
N ALA A 202 21.85 7.49 7.09
CA ALA A 202 20.84 6.93 7.99
C ALA A 202 19.49 7.67 7.93
N LEU A 203 19.48 9.00 7.77
CA LEU A 203 18.25 9.77 7.65
C LEU A 203 17.48 9.40 6.38
N TYR A 204 18.17 9.26 5.23
CA TYR A 204 17.53 8.83 3.99
C TYR A 204 17.07 7.38 4.03
N ASP A 205 17.88 6.48 4.60
CA ASP A 205 17.58 5.04 4.66
C ASP A 205 16.41 4.72 5.61
N LEU A 206 16.31 5.44 6.72
CA LEU A 206 15.29 5.19 7.74
C LEU A 206 14.02 5.99 7.51
N SER A 207 14.05 7.12 6.81
CA SER A 207 12.81 7.84 6.51
C SER A 207 11.89 7.00 5.63
N ILE A 208 10.59 6.98 5.94
CA ILE A 208 9.57 6.34 5.11
C ILE A 208 8.57 7.39 4.60
N GLY A 209 8.03 7.15 3.40
CA GLY A 209 7.15 8.08 2.72
C GLY A 209 7.90 8.96 1.70
N ALA A 210 7.36 10.15 1.41
CA ALA A 210 8.00 11.07 0.49
C ALA A 210 9.25 11.70 1.11
N ASN A 211 10.31 11.86 0.31
CA ASN A 211 11.57 12.47 0.74
C ASN A 211 11.48 14.00 0.89
N ASP A 212 10.31 14.62 0.71
CA ASP A 212 10.15 16.07 0.77
C ASP A 212 10.52 16.65 2.14
N GLY A 213 10.15 15.97 3.21
CA GLY A 213 10.55 16.32 4.57
C GLY A 213 12.06 16.20 4.77
N VAL A 214 12.70 15.14 4.27
CA VAL A 214 14.15 14.93 4.39
C VAL A 214 14.94 15.96 3.57
N ASP A 215 14.55 16.16 2.31
CA ASP A 215 15.19 17.10 1.39
C ASP A 215 15.16 18.54 1.97
N GLY A 216 14.08 18.91 2.69
CA GLY A 216 13.96 20.18 3.39
C GLY A 216 14.89 20.37 4.60
N LEU A 217 15.45 19.28 5.13
CA LEU A 217 16.38 19.29 6.27
C LEU A 217 17.84 19.32 5.83
N VAL A 218 18.17 18.75 4.67
CA VAL A 218 19.56 18.60 4.19
C VAL A 218 20.31 19.93 4.21
N ALA A 219 19.81 20.95 3.51
CA ALA A 219 20.46 22.26 3.45
C ALA A 219 20.45 23.05 4.78
N LYS A 220 19.66 22.63 5.77
CA LYS A 220 19.55 23.31 7.08
C LYS A 220 20.47 22.71 8.14
N HIS A 221 20.68 21.40 8.11
CA HIS A 221 21.32 20.66 9.21
C HIS A 221 22.63 19.97 8.83
N PHE A 222 22.98 19.90 7.55
CA PHE A 222 24.18 19.22 7.10
C PHE A 222 25.13 20.18 6.40
N ASN A 223 26.42 20.01 6.65
CA ASN A 223 27.44 20.78 5.96
C ASN A 223 27.55 20.34 4.49
N ILE A 224 27.95 21.27 3.62
CA ILE A 224 27.99 21.01 2.17
C ILE A 224 28.97 19.90 1.77
N ASN A 225 30.04 19.68 2.54
CA ASN A 225 31.01 18.63 2.25
C ASN A 225 30.44 17.23 2.54
N ALA A 226 29.72 17.07 3.65
CA ALA A 226 29.02 15.83 3.98
C ALA A 226 27.95 15.50 2.92
N VAL A 227 27.19 16.52 2.50
CA VAL A 227 26.20 16.39 1.41
C VAL A 227 26.87 15.99 0.10
N ARG A 228 27.99 16.63 -0.25
CA ARG A 228 28.79 16.32 -1.44
C ARG A 228 29.28 14.87 -1.43
N ASN A 229 29.90 14.43 -0.34
CA ASN A 229 30.44 13.07 -0.21
C ASN A 229 29.34 12.02 -0.33
N TYR A 230 28.21 12.21 0.37
CA TYR A 230 27.08 11.30 0.31
C TYR A 230 26.55 11.15 -1.12
N PHE A 231 26.27 12.26 -1.80
CA PHE A 231 25.71 12.20 -3.15
C PHE A 231 26.72 11.72 -4.20
N ALA A 232 28.02 11.99 -4.03
CA ALA A 232 29.06 11.43 -4.89
C ALA A 232 29.07 9.89 -4.79
N LYS A 233 29.07 9.35 -3.56
CA LYS A 233 29.00 7.90 -3.28
C LYS A 233 27.74 7.27 -3.85
N GLU A 234 26.58 7.89 -3.68
CA GLU A 234 25.30 7.38 -4.22
C GLU A 234 25.29 7.33 -5.75
N LEU A 235 26.01 8.25 -6.41
CA LEU A 235 26.07 8.35 -7.87
C LEU A 235 27.21 7.52 -8.49
N GLN A 236 28.20 7.08 -7.73
CA GLN A 236 29.48 6.55 -8.23
C GLN A 236 29.33 5.38 -9.22
N ASP A 237 28.32 4.52 -9.02
CA ASP A 237 28.15 3.26 -9.75
C ASP A 237 27.35 3.41 -11.05
N PHE A 238 26.91 4.64 -11.37
CA PHE A 238 26.19 4.94 -12.59
C PHE A 238 27.14 5.36 -13.71
N ASN A 239 26.88 4.87 -14.92
CA ASN A 239 27.68 5.19 -16.11
C ASN A 239 27.08 6.32 -16.96
N SER A 240 25.83 6.70 -16.68
CA SER A 240 25.18 7.83 -17.35
C SER A 240 24.17 8.53 -16.45
N ALA A 241 24.12 9.86 -16.55
CA ALA A 241 23.17 10.72 -15.86
C ALA A 241 21.72 10.51 -16.32
N ALA A 242 21.51 9.87 -17.48
CA ALA A 242 20.20 9.51 -18.01
C ALA A 242 19.74 8.10 -17.55
N GLN A 243 20.54 7.38 -16.76
CA GLN A 243 20.08 6.16 -16.13
C GLN A 243 19.04 6.50 -15.05
N LEU A 244 17.94 5.73 -15.00
CA LEU A 244 16.80 6.00 -14.12
C LEU A 244 17.21 6.26 -12.65
N GLY A 245 18.15 5.47 -12.13
CA GLY A 245 18.67 5.64 -10.77
C GLY A 245 19.48 6.92 -10.57
N ALA A 246 20.33 7.28 -11.53
CA ALA A 246 21.09 8.52 -11.50
C ALA A 246 20.17 9.75 -11.57
N GLU A 247 19.16 9.73 -12.45
CA GLU A 247 18.17 10.81 -12.57
C GLU A 247 17.42 11.03 -11.24
N LEU A 248 17.01 9.95 -10.56
CA LEU A 248 16.37 10.03 -9.25
C LEU A 248 17.25 10.70 -8.19
N ILE A 249 18.55 10.37 -8.17
CA ILE A 249 19.51 10.97 -7.23
C ILE A 249 19.80 12.43 -7.60
N ILE A 250 19.93 12.76 -8.88
CA ILE A 250 20.07 14.14 -9.37
C ILE A 250 18.87 14.99 -8.95
N ILE A 251 17.64 14.48 -9.14
CA ILE A 251 16.41 15.14 -8.70
C ILE A 251 16.40 15.29 -7.17
N ARG A 252 16.85 14.28 -6.42
CA ARG A 252 16.99 14.36 -4.96
C ARG A 252 17.95 15.49 -4.55
N CYS A 253 19.13 15.60 -5.17
CA CYS A 253 20.07 16.70 -4.92
C CYS A 253 19.41 18.07 -5.17
N LEU A 254 18.72 18.20 -6.31
CA LEU A 254 18.01 19.43 -6.68
C LEU A 254 16.95 19.80 -5.65
N ASN A 255 16.14 18.83 -5.23
CA ASN A 255 15.09 18.99 -4.23
C ASN A 255 15.65 19.32 -2.84
N ALA A 256 16.78 18.72 -2.47
CA ALA A 256 17.54 19.00 -1.25
C ALA A 256 18.22 20.38 -1.25
N ARG A 257 17.97 21.18 -2.30
CA ARG A 257 18.49 22.54 -2.49
C ARG A 257 20.02 22.62 -2.63
N VAL A 258 20.68 21.53 -3.03
CA VAL A 258 22.11 21.53 -3.38
C VAL A 258 22.33 22.56 -4.51
N PRO A 259 23.28 23.50 -4.38
CA PRO A 259 23.57 24.45 -5.46
C PRO A 259 23.91 23.73 -6.76
N LEU A 260 23.46 24.27 -7.90
CA LEU A 260 23.65 23.61 -9.20
C LEU A 260 25.14 23.45 -9.52
N GLU A 261 25.95 24.44 -9.12
CA GLU A 261 27.39 24.45 -9.26
C GLU A 261 28.03 23.24 -8.54
N ILE A 262 27.57 22.96 -7.31
CA ILE A 262 28.04 21.83 -6.50
C ILE A 262 27.54 20.51 -7.09
N LEU A 263 26.30 20.45 -7.57
CA LEU A 263 25.77 19.27 -8.25
C LEU A 263 26.56 18.96 -9.53
N THR A 264 26.92 19.98 -10.31
CA THR A 264 27.81 19.82 -11.48
C THR A 264 29.18 19.29 -11.05
N ASP A 265 29.74 19.79 -9.95
CA ASP A 265 31.00 19.29 -9.40
C ASP A 265 30.93 17.82 -8.99
N ILE A 266 29.88 17.41 -8.27
CA ILE A 266 29.63 16.02 -7.88
C ILE A 266 29.54 15.11 -9.11
N CYS A 267 28.71 15.48 -10.08
CA CYS A 267 28.39 14.62 -11.21
C CYS A 267 29.52 14.52 -12.24
N CYS A 268 30.30 15.58 -12.45
CA CYS A 268 31.21 15.67 -13.61
C CYS A 268 32.69 15.74 -13.24
N PHE A 269 33.03 16.25 -12.05
CA PHE A 269 34.43 16.59 -11.72
C PHE A 269 34.96 15.88 -10.48
N ASP A 270 34.11 15.38 -9.59
CA ASP A 270 34.53 14.68 -8.38
C ASP A 270 35.30 13.38 -8.70
N SER A 271 36.33 13.06 -7.91
CA SER A 271 37.04 11.78 -8.05
C SER A 271 36.27 10.61 -7.50
N GLU A 272 35.45 10.86 -6.47
CA GLU A 272 34.61 9.85 -5.84
C GLU A 272 33.21 9.81 -6.44
N GLY A 273 32.93 10.66 -7.44
CA GLY A 273 31.68 10.70 -8.18
C GLY A 273 31.74 9.97 -9.53
N PRO A 274 30.63 9.95 -10.28
CA PRO A 274 30.52 9.16 -11.52
C PRO A 274 31.29 9.73 -12.72
N ARG A 275 31.68 11.01 -12.67
CA ARG A 275 32.38 11.72 -13.76
C ARG A 275 31.66 11.60 -15.12
N PHE A 276 30.37 11.88 -15.13
CA PHE A 276 29.60 11.96 -16.36
C PHE A 276 30.22 13.00 -17.31
N ASN A 277 30.13 12.74 -18.61
CA ASN A 277 30.47 13.77 -19.58
C ASN A 277 29.40 14.88 -19.56
N SER A 278 29.81 16.07 -19.98
CA SER A 278 29.01 17.30 -20.08
C SER A 278 27.66 17.10 -20.77
N THR A 279 27.65 16.50 -21.97
CA THR A 279 26.42 16.29 -22.75
C THR A 279 25.46 15.32 -22.06
N ASP A 280 25.99 14.26 -21.45
CA ASP A 280 25.19 13.29 -20.70
C ASP A 280 24.60 13.89 -19.42
N PHE A 281 25.40 14.65 -18.66
CA PHE A 281 24.89 15.42 -17.52
C PHE A 281 23.82 16.43 -17.93
N ALA A 282 23.99 17.13 -19.06
CA ALA A 282 22.99 18.05 -19.59
C ALA A 282 21.67 17.33 -19.89
N LYS A 283 21.69 16.10 -20.42
CA LYS A 283 20.49 15.26 -20.60
C LYS A 283 19.83 14.92 -19.28
N GLY A 284 20.59 14.55 -18.24
CA GLY A 284 20.05 14.31 -16.89
C GLY A 284 19.38 15.56 -16.30
N ILE A 285 19.98 16.73 -16.48
CA ILE A 285 19.38 18.02 -16.10
C ILE A 285 18.09 18.29 -16.91
N CYS A 286 18.06 17.97 -18.20
CA CYS A 286 16.85 18.04 -19.01
C CYS A 286 15.73 17.13 -18.51
N SER A 287 16.03 15.86 -18.19
CA SER A 287 15.05 14.91 -17.67
C SER A 287 14.48 15.32 -16.32
N SER A 288 15.26 16.06 -15.51
CA SER A 288 14.80 16.58 -14.22
C SER A 288 13.71 17.66 -14.33
N TRP A 289 13.54 18.32 -15.48
CA TRP A 289 12.65 19.47 -15.66
C TRP A 289 12.86 20.63 -14.66
N VAL A 290 14.04 20.72 -14.02
CA VAL A 290 14.30 21.75 -13.00
C VAL A 290 14.16 23.19 -13.52
N PHE A 291 14.33 23.38 -14.82
CA PHE A 291 14.22 24.67 -15.50
C PHE A 291 12.91 24.87 -16.27
N ILE A 292 11.97 23.92 -16.18
CA ILE A 292 10.62 24.08 -16.70
C ILE A 292 9.76 24.80 -15.65
N GLU A 293 8.99 25.78 -16.10
CA GLU A 293 8.08 26.58 -15.29
C GLU A 293 7.16 25.69 -14.45
N THR A 294 6.89 26.12 -13.21
CA THR A 294 6.05 25.36 -12.27
C THR A 294 4.64 25.18 -12.78
N GLU A 295 4.11 26.17 -13.49
CA GLU A 295 2.78 26.17 -14.11
C GLU A 295 2.67 25.08 -15.18
N ILE A 296 3.70 24.94 -16.02
CA ILE A 296 3.74 23.93 -17.10
C ILE A 296 3.91 22.53 -16.51
N ARG A 297 4.74 22.37 -15.47
CA ARG A 297 4.85 21.10 -14.74
C ARG A 297 3.56 20.71 -14.04
N GLY A 298 2.77 21.70 -13.61
CA GLY A 298 1.49 21.52 -12.93
C GLY A 298 0.46 20.73 -13.74
N TYR A 299 0.61 20.66 -15.07
CA TYR A 299 -0.22 19.80 -15.91
C TYR A 299 -0.15 18.30 -15.56
N MET A 300 0.91 17.88 -14.86
CA MET A 300 1.09 16.50 -14.41
C MET A 300 0.56 16.26 -12.99
N ASP A 301 -0.06 17.26 -12.35
CA ASP A 301 -0.51 17.17 -10.95
C ASP A 301 -1.61 16.14 -10.75
N ALA A 302 -2.46 15.90 -11.76
CA ALA A 302 -3.45 14.83 -11.76
C ALA A 302 -2.83 13.41 -11.62
N LEU A 303 -1.54 13.27 -11.89
CA LEU A 303 -0.78 12.02 -11.76
C LEU A 303 0.05 11.95 -10.47
N LYS A 304 -0.09 12.94 -9.57
CA LYS A 304 0.50 12.87 -8.23
C LYS A 304 -0.26 11.87 -7.39
N LYS A 305 0.45 11.25 -6.45
CA LYS A 305 -0.13 10.32 -5.47
C LYS A 305 -1.13 11.07 -4.59
N VAL A 306 -2.28 10.45 -4.32
CA VAL A 306 -3.20 10.92 -3.27
C VAL A 306 -2.53 10.64 -1.92
N PRO A 307 -2.15 11.67 -1.15
CA PRO A 307 -1.21 11.47 -0.04
C PRO A 307 -1.73 10.58 1.09
N ASP A 308 -3.04 10.62 1.38
CA ASP A 308 -3.67 9.98 2.54
C ASP A 308 -4.25 8.59 2.28
N SER A 309 -4.09 8.10 1.04
CA SER A 309 -4.64 6.82 0.58
C SER A 309 -3.50 5.84 0.34
N PRO A 310 -3.60 4.60 0.82
CA PRO A 310 -2.59 3.59 0.53
C PRO A 310 -2.42 3.41 -0.98
N GLU A 311 -1.16 3.22 -1.41
CA GLU A 311 -0.92 2.82 -2.79
C GLU A 311 -1.49 1.43 -3.03
N THR A 312 -1.77 1.12 -4.30
CA THR A 312 -2.00 -0.25 -4.76
C THR A 312 -0.80 -0.74 -5.57
N VAL A 313 -0.72 -2.05 -5.79
CA VAL A 313 0.33 -2.64 -6.64
C VAL A 313 0.27 -2.08 -8.07
N GLU A 314 -0.94 -1.86 -8.59
CA GLU A 314 -1.19 -1.26 -9.90
C GLU A 314 -0.67 0.17 -9.96
N ALA A 315 -0.91 0.97 -8.91
CA ALA A 315 -0.41 2.33 -8.81
C ALA A 315 1.13 2.37 -8.74
N GLN A 316 1.77 1.42 -8.05
CA GLN A 316 3.22 1.31 -8.02
C GLN A 316 3.81 1.04 -9.41
N PHE A 317 3.23 0.08 -10.16
CA PHE A 317 3.63 -0.17 -11.55
C PHE A 317 3.37 1.04 -12.44
N GLY A 318 2.20 1.66 -12.32
CA GLY A 318 1.86 2.89 -13.05
C GLY A 318 2.90 3.98 -12.83
N ASN A 319 3.35 4.18 -11.59
CA ASN A 319 4.39 5.15 -11.25
C ASN A 319 5.75 4.82 -11.89
N ILE A 320 6.15 3.54 -11.97
CA ILE A 320 7.39 3.13 -12.64
C ILE A 320 7.30 3.47 -14.14
N PHE A 321 6.20 3.14 -14.80
CA PHE A 321 6.01 3.47 -16.22
C PHE A 321 5.98 4.97 -16.47
N LEU A 322 5.35 5.74 -15.57
CA LEU A 322 5.39 7.19 -15.63
C LEU A 322 6.82 7.72 -15.47
N ASP A 323 7.59 7.18 -14.54
CA ASP A 323 8.97 7.62 -14.29
C ASP A 323 9.89 7.37 -15.49
N MET A 324 9.65 6.32 -16.28
CA MET A 324 10.42 6.07 -17.51
C MET A 324 10.29 7.16 -18.58
N GLY A 325 9.21 7.94 -18.58
CA GLY A 325 8.97 9.00 -19.57
C GLY A 325 8.83 10.41 -18.99
N TYR A 326 8.58 10.53 -17.68
CA TYR A 326 8.15 11.75 -17.01
C TYR A 326 8.85 11.94 -15.66
N MET A 327 10.10 11.49 -15.55
CA MET A 327 10.88 11.53 -14.30
C MET A 327 10.88 12.91 -13.63
N GLY A 328 10.95 13.99 -14.41
CA GLY A 328 10.95 15.37 -13.93
C GLY A 328 9.69 15.78 -13.15
N ARG A 329 8.60 15.01 -13.18
CA ARG A 329 7.41 15.22 -12.32
C ARG A 329 7.75 15.17 -10.82
N ARG A 330 8.88 14.54 -10.47
CA ARG A 330 9.38 14.41 -9.09
C ARG A 330 10.17 15.65 -8.62
N THR A 331 10.49 16.56 -9.54
CA THR A 331 11.26 17.77 -9.24
C THR A 331 10.35 18.86 -8.69
N ARG A 332 10.68 19.35 -7.49
CA ARG A 332 9.94 20.39 -6.77
C ARG A 332 10.63 21.75 -6.87
N ARG A 333 11.94 21.76 -7.10
CA ARG A 333 12.70 23.01 -7.28
C ARG A 333 12.48 23.59 -8.68
N TYR A 334 12.53 24.90 -8.78
CA TYR A 334 12.66 25.63 -10.05
C TYR A 334 13.99 26.38 -10.07
N ILE A 335 14.71 26.31 -11.18
CA ILE A 335 15.90 27.12 -11.46
C ILE A 335 15.70 27.74 -12.84
N PRO A 336 15.65 29.07 -12.99
CA PRO A 336 15.44 29.67 -14.31
C PRO A 336 16.43 29.16 -15.35
N LYS A 337 15.96 28.87 -16.57
CA LYS A 337 16.80 28.34 -17.65
C LYS A 337 18.08 29.15 -17.88
N ALA A 338 17.97 30.48 -17.86
CA ALA A 338 19.12 31.38 -17.99
C ALA A 338 20.18 31.16 -16.89
N LYS A 339 19.76 30.86 -15.66
CA LYS A 339 20.67 30.53 -14.56
C LYS A 339 21.32 29.17 -14.75
N VAL A 340 20.58 28.17 -15.22
CA VAL A 340 21.14 26.85 -15.57
C VAL A 340 22.22 27.00 -16.63
N LEU A 341 21.91 27.66 -17.74
CA LEU A 341 22.87 27.90 -18.83
C LEU A 341 24.11 28.67 -18.34
N LYS A 342 23.93 29.69 -17.49
CA LYS A 342 25.05 30.43 -16.90
C LYS A 342 26.00 29.50 -16.13
N VAL A 343 25.47 28.66 -15.24
CA VAL A 343 26.29 27.74 -14.43
C VAL A 343 27.03 26.74 -15.31
N LEU A 344 26.35 26.16 -16.30
CA LEU A 344 26.99 25.20 -17.20
C LEU A 344 28.07 25.87 -18.06
N LYS A 345 27.86 27.10 -18.52
CA LYS A 345 28.85 27.89 -19.27
C LYS A 345 30.13 28.16 -18.47
N GLU A 346 30.00 28.40 -17.18
CA GLU A 346 31.13 28.65 -16.29
C GLU A 346 31.94 27.37 -16.00
N LYS A 347 31.33 26.18 -16.17
CA LYS A 347 31.92 24.88 -15.82
C LYS A 347 32.46 24.09 -17.02
N PHE A 348 31.88 24.26 -18.20
CA PHE A 348 32.18 23.43 -19.37
C PHE A 348 32.76 24.23 -20.53
N HIS A 349 33.74 23.63 -21.22
CA HIS A 349 34.39 24.24 -22.39
C HIS A 349 33.58 24.05 -23.68
N ASP A 350 32.81 22.97 -23.76
CA ASP A 350 31.94 22.55 -24.86
C ASP A 350 30.52 23.10 -24.71
N PHE A 351 30.40 24.34 -24.24
CA PHE A 351 29.12 24.94 -23.89
C PHE A 351 28.12 25.05 -25.05
N GLU A 352 28.57 25.20 -26.30
CA GLU A 352 27.68 25.34 -27.45
C GLU A 352 26.79 24.10 -27.65
N GLU A 353 27.35 22.89 -27.53
CA GLU A 353 26.59 21.64 -27.64
C GLU A 353 25.62 21.46 -26.46
N ILE A 354 26.05 21.86 -25.25
CA ILE A 354 25.21 21.82 -24.05
C ILE A 354 24.03 22.78 -24.20
N GLU A 355 24.27 24.01 -24.66
CA GLU A 355 23.23 25.02 -24.85
C GLU A 355 22.20 24.57 -25.89
N GLU A 356 22.63 23.99 -27.01
CA GLU A 356 21.73 23.40 -28.01
C GLU A 356 20.89 22.27 -27.41
N THR A 357 21.50 21.38 -26.62
CA THR A 357 20.83 20.27 -25.94
C THR A 357 19.75 20.78 -24.98
N ILE A 358 20.08 21.73 -24.10
CA ILE A 358 19.13 22.32 -23.14
C ILE A 358 17.98 23.01 -23.87
N ASN A 359 18.27 23.80 -24.90
CA ASN A 359 17.25 24.54 -25.64
C ASN A 359 16.30 23.61 -26.40
N THR A 360 16.84 22.58 -27.05
CA THR A 360 16.04 21.56 -27.75
C THR A 360 15.12 20.81 -26.79
N CYS A 361 15.67 20.36 -25.66
CA CYS A 361 14.91 19.67 -24.63
C CYS A 361 13.83 20.57 -24.00
N TYR A 362 14.12 21.84 -23.76
CA TYR A 362 13.13 22.81 -23.25
C TYR A 362 11.90 22.86 -24.16
N GLN A 363 12.11 23.11 -25.46
CA GLN A 363 11.01 23.20 -26.42
C GLN A 363 10.22 21.89 -26.50
N LYS A 364 10.92 20.76 -26.57
CA LYS A 364 10.29 19.43 -26.62
C LYS A 364 9.44 19.14 -25.38
N ASN A 365 9.96 19.41 -24.19
CA ASN A 365 9.29 19.10 -22.93
C ASN A 365 8.08 20.01 -22.70
N VAL A 366 8.16 21.31 -23.02
CA VAL A 366 7.03 22.23 -22.90
C VAL A 366 5.86 21.77 -23.78
N VAL A 367 6.11 21.54 -25.08
CA VAL A 367 5.07 21.08 -26.02
C VAL A 367 4.46 19.75 -25.58
N MET A 368 5.28 18.81 -25.12
CA MET A 368 4.82 17.52 -24.62
C MET A 368 3.92 17.67 -23.38
N LEU A 369 4.33 18.47 -22.40
CA LEU A 369 3.61 18.66 -21.14
C LEU A 369 2.26 19.35 -21.37
N GLU A 370 2.21 20.39 -22.20
CA GLU A 370 0.96 21.06 -22.57
C GLU A 370 -0.02 20.12 -23.27
N ALA A 371 0.46 19.37 -24.27
CA ALA A 371 -0.38 18.44 -25.02
C ALA A 371 -0.93 17.30 -24.14
N ASN A 372 -0.14 16.82 -23.19
CA ASN A 372 -0.58 15.78 -22.26
C ASN A 372 -1.49 16.34 -21.15
N GLY A 373 -1.23 17.54 -20.66
CA GLY A 373 -2.09 18.23 -19.70
C GLY A 373 -3.52 18.37 -20.20
N GLU A 374 -3.69 18.78 -21.46
CA GLU A 374 -5.01 18.89 -22.07
C GLU A 374 -5.74 17.54 -22.16
N LYS A 375 -5.02 16.44 -22.42
CA LYS A 375 -5.60 15.09 -22.44
C LYS A 375 -6.01 14.65 -21.04
N LEU A 376 -5.16 14.89 -20.03
CA LEU A 376 -5.44 14.53 -18.65
C LEU A 376 -6.68 15.26 -18.12
N ARG A 377 -6.81 16.56 -18.42
CA ARG A 377 -7.98 17.35 -18.05
C ARG A 377 -9.29 16.79 -18.62
N LYS A 378 -9.29 16.39 -19.89
CA LYS A 378 -10.47 15.76 -20.52
C LYS A 378 -10.85 14.44 -19.85
N ILE A 379 -9.86 13.62 -19.49
CA ILE A 379 -10.08 12.37 -18.76
C ILE A 379 -10.68 12.65 -17.37
N GLU A 380 -10.16 13.66 -16.67
CA GLU A 380 -10.65 14.07 -15.36
C GLU A 380 -12.11 14.57 -15.42
N GLU A 381 -12.46 15.39 -16.42
CA GLU A 381 -13.83 15.82 -16.69
C GLU A 381 -14.77 14.63 -16.96
N GLU A 382 -14.35 13.67 -17.80
CA GLU A 382 -15.11 12.45 -18.11
C GLU A 382 -15.31 11.53 -16.89
N LEU A 383 -14.31 11.46 -15.99
CA LEU A 383 -14.39 10.68 -14.76
C LEU A 383 -15.32 11.35 -13.74
N SER A 384 -15.24 12.67 -13.59
CA SER A 384 -16.11 13.45 -12.71
C SER A 384 -17.58 13.24 -13.04
N ASP A 385 -17.95 13.29 -14.33
CA ASP A 385 -19.31 13.07 -14.82
C ASP A 385 -19.85 11.65 -14.52
N LYS A 386 -18.97 10.64 -14.42
CA LYS A 386 -19.35 9.27 -14.06
C LYS A 386 -19.57 9.10 -12.56
N THR A 387 -18.81 9.80 -11.72
CA THR A 387 -18.97 9.75 -10.25
C THR A 387 -20.34 10.27 -9.79
N ASP A 388 -20.94 11.23 -10.51
CA ASP A 388 -22.27 11.76 -10.19
C ASP A 388 -23.41 10.77 -10.46
N ARG A 389 -23.18 9.77 -11.33
CA ARG A 389 -24.10 8.65 -11.55
C ARG A 389 -23.51 7.42 -10.86
N LYS A 390 -23.91 7.13 -9.62
CA LYS A 390 -23.59 5.86 -8.94
C LYS A 390 -23.98 4.66 -9.81
N ILE A 391 -23.04 4.16 -10.60
CA ILE A 391 -23.21 3.04 -11.53
C ILE A 391 -22.21 1.97 -11.12
N ILE A 392 -22.70 0.75 -10.88
CA ILE A 392 -21.85 -0.43 -10.68
C ILE A 392 -21.25 -0.83 -12.03
N SER A 393 -19.93 -0.74 -12.13
CA SER A 393 -19.17 -0.92 -13.37
C SER A 393 -18.34 -2.19 -13.41
N SER A 394 -18.22 -2.89 -12.28
CA SER A 394 -17.46 -4.14 -12.14
C SER A 394 -18.20 -5.20 -11.30
N TYR A 395 -17.74 -6.46 -11.36
CA TYR A 395 -18.42 -7.57 -10.67
C TYR A 395 -18.18 -7.60 -9.16
N ASP A 396 -17.05 -7.08 -8.69
CA ASP A 396 -16.68 -6.97 -7.27
C ASP A 396 -17.56 -5.94 -6.54
N GLU A 397 -17.91 -4.83 -7.19
CA GLU A 397 -18.83 -3.80 -6.66
C GLU A 397 -20.26 -4.33 -6.41
N LEU A 398 -20.69 -5.39 -7.11
CA LEU A 398 -22.03 -5.98 -6.96
C LEU A 398 -22.34 -6.45 -5.54
N ILE A 399 -21.31 -6.75 -4.75
CA ILE A 399 -21.47 -7.15 -3.35
C ILE A 399 -22.15 -6.04 -2.52
N PHE A 400 -22.00 -4.78 -2.92
CA PHE A 400 -22.54 -3.59 -2.27
C PHE A 400 -23.84 -3.07 -2.88
N TRP A 401 -24.40 -3.78 -3.87
CA TRP A 401 -25.61 -3.33 -4.55
C TRP A 401 -26.79 -3.15 -3.58
N ASP A 402 -27.33 -1.93 -3.51
CA ASP A 402 -28.32 -1.50 -2.52
C ASP A 402 -29.78 -1.61 -3.00
N GLY A 403 -30.01 -2.14 -4.21
CA GLY A 403 -31.34 -2.16 -4.82
C GLY A 403 -31.62 -1.02 -5.78
N LYS A 404 -30.93 0.11 -5.62
CA LYS A 404 -31.22 1.39 -6.29
C LYS A 404 -30.13 1.80 -7.27
N THR A 405 -28.89 1.47 -6.94
CA THR A 405 -27.71 1.75 -7.77
C THR A 405 -27.85 1.07 -9.12
N VAL A 406 -27.59 1.81 -10.20
CA VAL A 406 -27.72 1.32 -11.57
C VAL A 406 -26.57 0.35 -11.84
N ILE A 407 -26.88 -0.82 -12.42
CA ILE A 407 -25.85 -1.78 -12.83
C ILE A 407 -25.56 -1.55 -14.31
N ASN A 408 -24.28 -1.53 -14.68
CA ASN A 408 -23.86 -1.47 -16.08
C ASN A 408 -24.58 -2.54 -16.92
N GLU A 409 -25.02 -2.15 -18.12
CA GLU A 409 -25.86 -3.00 -18.97
C GLU A 409 -25.22 -4.35 -19.30
N ASP A 410 -23.90 -4.40 -19.50
CA ASP A 410 -23.20 -5.64 -19.87
C ASP A 410 -23.11 -6.60 -18.70
N ILE A 411 -22.86 -6.08 -17.48
CA ILE A 411 -22.96 -6.86 -16.24
C ILE A 411 -24.38 -7.40 -16.08
N GLN A 412 -25.39 -6.54 -16.26
CA GLN A 412 -26.79 -6.94 -16.11
C GLN A 412 -27.20 -8.03 -17.12
N LYS A 413 -26.76 -7.95 -18.39
CA LYS A 413 -26.99 -8.99 -19.40
C LYS A 413 -26.42 -10.34 -18.96
N VAL A 414 -25.22 -10.35 -18.39
CA VAL A 414 -24.58 -11.58 -17.88
C VAL A 414 -25.38 -12.18 -16.73
N ILE A 415 -25.78 -11.37 -15.75
CA ILE A 415 -26.61 -11.82 -14.62
C ILE A 415 -27.91 -12.47 -15.12
N VAL A 416 -28.65 -11.77 -16.00
CA VAL A 416 -29.93 -12.26 -16.55
C VAL A 416 -29.73 -13.56 -17.35
N THR A 417 -28.63 -13.69 -18.08
CA THR A 417 -28.31 -14.89 -18.86
C THR A 417 -28.09 -16.09 -17.94
N ILE A 418 -27.31 -15.92 -16.87
CA ILE A 418 -27.08 -16.97 -15.86
C ILE A 418 -28.40 -17.36 -15.19
N SER A 419 -29.19 -16.38 -14.75
CA SER A 419 -30.50 -16.62 -14.12
C SER A 419 -31.45 -17.41 -15.01
N LYS A 420 -31.54 -17.07 -16.31
CA LYS A 420 -32.36 -17.82 -17.28
C LYS A 420 -31.86 -19.26 -17.42
N LYS A 421 -30.55 -19.47 -17.48
CA LYS A 421 -29.95 -20.81 -17.60
C LYS A 421 -30.28 -21.67 -16.37
N VAL A 422 -30.10 -21.12 -15.16
CA VAL A 422 -30.42 -21.84 -13.90
C VAL A 422 -31.91 -22.18 -13.84
N ASN A 423 -32.79 -21.22 -14.12
CA ASN A 423 -34.24 -21.45 -14.06
C ASN A 423 -34.71 -22.44 -15.13
N ASN A 424 -34.14 -22.43 -16.34
CA ASN A 424 -34.47 -23.39 -17.38
C ASN A 424 -34.10 -24.82 -16.94
N ILE A 425 -32.89 -25.04 -16.41
CA ILE A 425 -32.45 -26.35 -15.93
C ILE A 425 -33.39 -26.87 -14.83
N LEU A 426 -33.68 -26.04 -13.82
CA LEU A 426 -34.55 -26.43 -12.70
C LEU A 426 -36.02 -26.67 -13.11
N SER A 427 -36.48 -26.10 -14.23
CA SER A 427 -37.84 -26.30 -14.74
C SER A 427 -38.03 -27.61 -15.51
N GLN A 428 -36.95 -28.21 -16.00
CA GLN A 428 -36.97 -29.46 -16.76
C GLN A 428 -36.96 -30.67 -15.80
N LYS A 429 -38.14 -31.26 -15.55
CA LYS A 429 -38.31 -32.40 -14.63
C LYS A 429 -37.54 -33.67 -15.07
N ASP A 430 -37.28 -33.83 -16.36
CA ASP A 430 -36.59 -35.00 -16.92
C ASP A 430 -35.08 -34.80 -17.11
N ASN A 431 -34.53 -33.68 -16.64
CA ASN A 431 -33.09 -33.45 -16.66
C ASN A 431 -32.42 -34.27 -15.54
N GLN A 432 -31.39 -35.05 -15.90
CA GLN A 432 -30.57 -35.83 -14.96
C GLN A 432 -30.07 -34.98 -13.77
N THR A 433 -29.73 -33.72 -14.02
CA THR A 433 -29.25 -32.78 -12.99
C THR A 433 -30.35 -32.46 -11.97
N THR A 434 -31.58 -32.24 -12.44
CA THR A 434 -32.73 -31.92 -11.58
C THR A 434 -33.15 -33.13 -10.75
N GLN A 435 -33.08 -34.33 -11.32
CA GLN A 435 -33.34 -35.58 -10.60
C GLN A 435 -32.32 -35.82 -9.49
N LEU A 436 -31.02 -35.67 -9.79
CA LEU A 436 -29.94 -35.77 -8.81
C LEU A 436 -30.15 -34.78 -7.65
N LEU A 437 -30.50 -33.52 -7.94
CA LEU A 437 -30.75 -32.53 -6.90
C LEU A 437 -31.97 -32.85 -6.04
N GLU A 438 -33.03 -33.41 -6.61
CA GLU A 438 -34.20 -33.86 -5.84
C GLU A 438 -33.89 -35.07 -4.95
N GLU A 439 -32.98 -35.97 -5.37
CA GLU A 439 -32.49 -37.05 -4.51
C GLU A 439 -31.65 -36.54 -3.34
N ILE A 440 -30.72 -35.63 -3.61
CA ILE A 440 -29.87 -34.98 -2.59
C ILE A 440 -30.73 -34.14 -1.62
N LYS A 441 -31.80 -33.53 -2.12
CA LYS A 441 -32.79 -32.84 -1.30
C LYS A 441 -33.52 -33.80 -0.37
N LYS A 442 -33.91 -34.98 -0.85
CA LYS A 442 -34.55 -36.02 -0.02
C LYS A 442 -33.60 -36.59 1.04
N SER A 443 -32.30 -36.68 0.75
CA SER A 443 -31.28 -37.13 1.72
C SER A 443 -30.88 -36.04 2.73
N GLY A 444 -31.36 -34.80 2.58
CA GLY A 444 -31.01 -33.68 3.45
C GLY A 444 -29.59 -33.14 3.26
N GLN A 445 -28.89 -33.52 2.18
CA GLN A 445 -27.46 -33.23 1.96
C GLN A 445 -27.20 -31.98 1.10
N LEU A 446 -28.24 -31.22 0.74
CA LEU A 446 -28.10 -30.03 -0.11
C LEU A 446 -27.14 -28.99 0.47
N MET A 447 -27.16 -28.77 1.80
CA MET A 447 -26.25 -27.84 2.45
C MET A 447 -24.81 -28.33 2.41
N THR A 448 -24.59 -29.63 2.62
CA THR A 448 -23.26 -30.25 2.50
C THR A 448 -22.70 -30.11 1.09
N LEU A 449 -23.52 -30.35 0.06
CA LEU A 449 -23.10 -30.15 -1.34
C LEU A 449 -22.78 -28.68 -1.63
N THR A 450 -23.62 -27.77 -1.15
CA THR A 450 -23.41 -26.32 -1.28
C THR A 450 -22.07 -25.92 -0.65
N GLY A 451 -21.80 -26.37 0.58
CA GLY A 451 -20.54 -26.13 1.28
C GLY A 451 -19.33 -26.66 0.51
N LYS A 452 -19.40 -27.89 -0.02
CA LYS A 452 -18.34 -28.49 -0.84
C LYS A 452 -18.06 -27.69 -2.11
N LEU A 453 -19.09 -27.20 -2.79
CA LEU A 453 -18.94 -26.38 -4.00
C LEU A 453 -18.37 -25.00 -3.70
N ILE A 454 -18.77 -24.36 -2.60
CA ILE A 454 -18.18 -23.09 -2.16
C ILE A 454 -16.70 -23.30 -1.83
N GLN A 455 -16.35 -24.41 -1.16
CA GLN A 455 -14.97 -24.79 -0.86
C GLN A 455 -14.14 -25.06 -2.12
N SER A 456 -14.66 -25.83 -3.09
CA SER A 456 -13.94 -26.14 -4.33
C SER A 456 -13.62 -24.88 -5.14
N HIS A 457 -14.51 -23.89 -5.07
CA HIS A 457 -14.34 -22.58 -5.71
C HIS A 457 -13.61 -21.56 -4.83
N GLN A 458 -13.12 -21.99 -3.65
CA GLN A 458 -12.38 -21.18 -2.69
C GLN A 458 -13.07 -19.85 -2.35
N LEU A 459 -14.40 -19.83 -2.33
CA LEU A 459 -15.14 -18.60 -2.05
C LEU A 459 -15.09 -18.30 -0.56
N VAL A 460 -14.54 -17.13 -0.22
CA VAL A 460 -14.57 -16.59 1.13
C VAL A 460 -15.87 -15.80 1.30
N LEU A 461 -16.67 -16.19 2.29
CA LEU A 461 -17.95 -15.56 2.60
C LEU A 461 -17.99 -15.08 4.04
N THR A 462 -18.72 -13.99 4.30
CA THR A 462 -18.95 -13.47 5.63
C THR A 462 -19.77 -14.43 6.50
N ARG A 463 -19.65 -14.32 7.82
CA ARG A 463 -20.54 -15.02 8.76
C ARG A 463 -22.02 -14.79 8.44
N MET A 464 -22.38 -13.55 8.09
CA MET A 464 -23.74 -13.20 7.70
C MET A 464 -24.17 -13.93 6.43
N ALA A 465 -23.28 -14.03 5.43
CA ALA A 465 -23.53 -14.78 4.20
C ALA A 465 -23.83 -16.26 4.49
N TRP A 466 -22.98 -16.92 5.28
CA TRP A 466 -23.22 -18.30 5.70
C TRP A 466 -24.54 -18.48 6.45
N ASN A 467 -24.82 -17.61 7.42
CA ASN A 467 -26.03 -17.67 8.23
C ASN A 467 -27.32 -17.59 7.41
N TRP A 468 -27.36 -16.81 6.31
CA TRP A 468 -28.55 -16.76 5.46
C TRP A 468 -28.62 -17.92 4.48
N ILE A 469 -27.47 -18.42 4.00
CA ILE A 469 -27.40 -19.62 3.16
C ILE A 469 -27.99 -20.82 3.93
N GLU A 470 -27.58 -21.02 5.18
CA GLU A 470 -28.08 -22.11 6.04
C GLU A 470 -29.58 -22.00 6.36
N LYS A 471 -30.10 -20.78 6.47
CA LYS A 471 -31.52 -20.51 6.75
C LYS A 471 -32.40 -20.54 5.48
N ASN A 472 -31.85 -20.78 4.30
CA ASN A 472 -32.62 -20.83 3.07
C ASN A 472 -33.50 -22.08 2.99
N ASN A 473 -34.58 -21.98 2.22
CA ASN A 473 -35.34 -23.15 1.82
C ASN A 473 -34.58 -23.98 0.77
N ASN A 474 -34.99 -25.24 0.63
CA ASN A 474 -34.37 -26.17 -0.32
C ASN A 474 -34.41 -25.66 -1.78
N LYS A 475 -35.43 -24.89 -2.17
CA LYS A 475 -35.53 -24.32 -3.52
C LYS A 475 -34.40 -23.33 -3.81
N ASN A 476 -34.08 -22.46 -2.85
CA ASN A 476 -32.97 -21.52 -2.99
C ASN A 476 -31.62 -22.21 -2.91
N LEU A 477 -31.47 -23.22 -2.05
CA LEU A 477 -30.24 -24.04 -2.01
C LEU A 477 -29.99 -24.75 -3.34
N MET A 478 -31.01 -25.31 -3.98
CA MET A 478 -30.88 -25.89 -5.33
C MET A 478 -30.44 -24.85 -6.37
N LYS A 479 -30.96 -23.61 -6.31
CA LYS A 479 -30.49 -22.52 -7.19
C LYS A 479 -29.03 -22.17 -6.94
N ILE A 480 -28.59 -22.16 -5.68
CA ILE A 480 -27.19 -21.89 -5.30
C ILE A 480 -26.27 -23.00 -5.82
N VAL A 481 -26.64 -24.27 -5.62
CA VAL A 481 -25.89 -25.41 -6.15
C VAL A 481 -25.77 -25.30 -7.67
N MET A 482 -26.88 -25.05 -8.37
CA MET A 482 -26.86 -24.89 -9.83
C MET A 482 -26.02 -23.71 -10.29
N LEU A 483 -26.08 -22.59 -9.57
CA LEU A 483 -25.21 -21.44 -9.81
C LEU A 483 -23.76 -21.91 -9.70
N LEU A 484 -23.32 -22.42 -8.54
CA LEU A 484 -21.94 -22.85 -8.31
C LEU A 484 -21.43 -23.92 -9.29
N SER A 485 -22.27 -24.85 -9.74
CA SER A 485 -21.88 -25.85 -10.76
C SER A 485 -21.59 -25.23 -12.13
N LEU A 486 -22.18 -24.06 -12.47
CA LEU A 486 -21.85 -23.35 -13.71
C LEU A 486 -20.48 -22.66 -13.65
N LEU A 487 -19.87 -22.54 -12.47
CA LEU A 487 -18.60 -21.87 -12.27
C LEU A 487 -17.40 -22.72 -12.73
N GLU A 488 -17.55 -24.05 -12.82
CA GLU A 488 -16.46 -25.01 -13.17
C GLU A 488 -15.79 -24.76 -14.53
N ASN A 489 -16.36 -23.89 -15.38
CA ASN A 489 -15.85 -23.57 -16.72
C ASN A 489 -15.69 -22.06 -16.97
N SER A 490 -15.41 -21.24 -15.94
CA SER A 490 -15.50 -19.78 -16.06
C SER A 490 -14.24 -18.99 -15.69
N ASN A 491 -14.13 -17.78 -16.27
CA ASN A 491 -13.06 -16.79 -16.06
C ASN A 491 -13.12 -16.18 -14.65
N ASP A 492 -12.00 -15.67 -14.11
CA ASP A 492 -11.88 -15.14 -12.74
C ASP A 492 -12.93 -14.06 -12.40
N GLY A 493 -13.34 -13.25 -13.39
CA GLY A 493 -14.38 -12.23 -13.23
C GLY A 493 -15.72 -12.79 -12.74
N LEU A 494 -16.10 -13.99 -13.18
CA LEU A 494 -17.35 -14.62 -12.75
C LEU A 494 -17.29 -15.06 -11.28
N ARG A 495 -16.12 -15.34 -10.72
CA ARG A 495 -15.98 -15.64 -9.28
C ARG A 495 -16.49 -14.50 -8.40
N TYR A 496 -16.20 -13.24 -8.78
CA TYR A 496 -16.70 -12.06 -8.07
C TYR A 496 -18.22 -11.93 -8.13
N LEU A 497 -18.82 -12.18 -9.30
CA LEU A 497 -20.27 -12.18 -9.45
C LEU A 497 -20.93 -13.21 -8.53
N TYR A 498 -20.37 -14.41 -8.44
CA TYR A 498 -20.97 -15.49 -7.66
C TYR A 498 -20.78 -15.24 -6.17
N LYS A 499 -19.62 -14.73 -5.75
CA LYS A 499 -19.41 -14.20 -4.40
C LYS A 499 -20.47 -13.13 -4.07
N ALA A 500 -20.69 -12.15 -4.96
CA ALA A 500 -21.69 -11.11 -4.77
C ALA A 500 -23.12 -11.67 -4.63
N MET A 501 -23.50 -12.67 -5.43
CA MET A 501 -24.80 -13.35 -5.32
C MET A 501 -24.97 -14.11 -3.99
N LEU A 502 -23.89 -14.62 -3.41
CA LEU A 502 -23.90 -15.31 -2.12
C LEU A 502 -23.78 -14.37 -0.91
N GLU A 503 -23.19 -13.20 -1.10
CA GLU A 503 -23.02 -12.18 -0.06
C GLU A 503 -24.23 -11.26 0.03
N ASN A 504 -24.83 -10.93 -1.11
CA ASN A 504 -25.91 -9.97 -1.23
C ASN A 504 -27.24 -10.68 -1.47
N LYS A 505 -27.96 -10.94 -0.38
CA LYS A 505 -29.30 -11.55 -0.39
C LYS A 505 -30.32 -10.80 -1.26
N SER A 506 -30.22 -9.47 -1.35
CA SER A 506 -31.13 -8.66 -2.17
C SER A 506 -30.84 -8.84 -3.65
N LEU A 507 -29.56 -8.86 -4.04
CA LEU A 507 -29.12 -9.17 -5.40
C LEU A 507 -29.60 -10.57 -5.82
N PHE A 508 -29.35 -11.57 -4.96
CA PHE A 508 -29.82 -12.93 -5.20
C PHE A 508 -31.33 -12.98 -5.44
N ARG A 509 -32.14 -12.38 -4.55
CA ARG A 509 -33.60 -12.41 -4.65
C ARG A 509 -34.16 -11.70 -5.89
N LYS A 510 -33.50 -10.64 -6.35
CA LYS A 510 -33.95 -9.92 -7.55
C LYS A 510 -33.76 -10.74 -8.81
N TYR A 511 -32.64 -11.46 -8.91
CA TYR A 511 -32.22 -12.10 -10.16
C TYR A 511 -32.42 -13.61 -10.16
N MET A 512 -32.54 -14.28 -9.02
CA MET A 512 -32.67 -15.74 -8.91
C MET A 512 -34.03 -16.15 -8.40
#